data_AF-H9FLS1-F1
#
_entry.id   AF-H9FLS1-F1
#
_cell.length_a   1.000
_cell.length_b   1.000
_cell.length_c   1.000
_cell.angle_alpha   90.00
_cell.angle_beta   90.00
_cell.angle_gamma   90.00
#
_symmetry.space_group_name_H-M   'P 1'
#
loop_
_entity.id
_entity.type
_entity.pdbx_description
1 polymer ?
#
loop_
_entity_poly.entity_id
_entity_poly.type
_entity_poly.pdbx_seq_one_letter_code
_entity_poly.pdbx_strand_id
1 'polypeptide(L)'
;PEPRRRLEIVFVSSDQDQRQWQDFVRDMPWLALPYKEKHRKLKLWNKYRISNIPSLIFLDATTGKVVCRNGLLVIRDDPEGLEFP
;
A
#
# COMPACT_ATOMS: atom_id res chain seq x y z
N PRO A 1 1.42 -17.16 -22.14
CA PRO A 1 1.01 -17.10 -20.71
C PRO A 1 1.50 -15.79 -20.10
N GLU A 2 0.57 -14.87 -19.79
CA GLU A 2 0.89 -13.65 -19.06
C GLU A 2 1.66 -14.02 -17.77
N PRO A 3 2.79 -13.35 -17.46
CA PRO A 3 3.50 -13.63 -16.22
C PRO A 3 2.53 -13.37 -15.07
N ARG A 4 2.42 -14.35 -14.16
CA ARG A 4 1.57 -14.26 -12.96
C ARG A 4 1.84 -12.91 -12.28
N ARG A 5 0.79 -12.08 -12.11
CA ARG A 5 0.85 -10.90 -11.25
C ARG A 5 1.22 -11.37 -9.84
N ARG A 6 2.51 -11.27 -9.48
CA ARG A 6 3.04 -11.68 -8.16
C ARG A 6 2.94 -10.59 -7.10
N LEU A 7 2.52 -9.39 -7.50
CA LEU A 7 2.41 -8.22 -6.65
C LEU A 7 1.08 -7.51 -6.93
N GLU A 8 0.45 -7.02 -5.87
CA GLU A 8 -0.67 -6.10 -5.91
C GLU A 8 -0.41 -4.97 -4.92
N ILE A 9 -0.83 -3.76 -5.27
CA ILE A 9 -0.71 -2.59 -4.39
C ILE A 9 -2.11 -2.17 -3.97
N VAL A 10 -2.29 -2.04 -2.65
CA VAL A 10 -3.54 -1.54 -2.07
C VAL A 10 -3.27 -0.21 -1.37
N PHE A 11 -3.70 0.88 -1.99
CA PHE A 11 -3.60 2.22 -1.44
C PHE A 11 -4.55 2.41 -0.25
N VAL A 12 -4.02 2.92 0.86
CA VAL A 12 -4.78 3.26 2.05
C VAL A 12 -4.59 4.74 2.34
N SER A 13 -5.51 5.54 1.82
CA SER A 13 -5.46 7.00 1.86
C SER A 13 -5.54 7.58 3.28
N SER A 14 -4.76 8.64 3.52
CA SER A 14 -4.85 9.53 4.67
C SER A 14 -5.78 10.73 4.46
N ASP A 15 -6.37 10.88 3.27
CA ASP A 15 -7.14 12.05 2.88
C ASP A 15 -8.36 12.29 3.79
N GLN A 16 -8.59 13.57 4.06
CA GLN A 16 -9.68 14.05 4.90
C GLN A 16 -10.95 14.35 4.09
N ASP A 17 -10.83 14.44 2.77
CA ASP A 17 -11.94 14.74 1.86
C ASP A 17 -12.07 13.68 0.75
N GLN A 18 -13.31 13.41 0.34
CA GLN A 18 -13.61 12.41 -0.67
C GLN A 18 -13.13 12.81 -2.06
N ARG A 19 -13.13 14.11 -2.41
CA ARG A 19 -12.68 14.56 -3.73
C ARG A 19 -11.18 14.37 -3.88
N GLN A 20 -10.41 14.71 -2.85
CA GLN A 20 -8.96 14.45 -2.82
C GLN A 20 -8.64 12.96 -3.01
N TRP A 21 -9.37 12.09 -2.31
CA TRP A 21 -9.26 10.64 -2.52
C TRP A 21 -9.58 10.25 -3.96
N GLN A 22 -10.67 10.77 -4.54
CA GLN A 22 -11.10 10.46 -5.91
C GLN A 22 -10.06 10.91 -6.94
N ASP A 23 -9.51 12.10 -6.79
CA ASP A 23 -8.46 12.60 -7.69
C ASP A 23 -7.20 11.73 -7.60
N PHE A 24 -6.80 11.32 -6.40
CA PHE A 24 -5.60 10.48 -6.23
C PHE A 24 -5.78 9.08 -6.82
N VAL A 25 -6.93 8.43 -6.61
CA VAL A 25 -7.16 7.07 -7.13
C VAL A 25 -7.45 7.04 -8.63
N ARG A 26 -7.91 8.15 -9.22
CA ARG A 26 -8.17 8.23 -10.66
C ARG A 26 -6.89 8.02 -11.47
N ASP A 27 -5.77 8.54 -10.98
CA ASP A 27 -4.51 8.57 -11.71
C ASP A 27 -3.59 7.39 -11.34
N MET A 28 -4.02 6.52 -10.42
CA MET A 28 -3.23 5.38 -9.93
C MET A 28 -3.77 4.05 -10.46
N PRO A 29 -2.92 3.15 -11.00
CA PRO A 29 -3.36 1.86 -11.53
C PRO A 29 -3.64 0.81 -10.44
N TRP A 30 -3.60 1.20 -9.17
CA TRP A 30 -3.60 0.31 -8.00
C TRP A 30 -5.00 0.17 -7.41
N LEU A 31 -5.21 -0.87 -6.61
CA LEU A 31 -6.40 -0.96 -5.78
C LEU A 31 -6.37 0.11 -4.68
N ALA A 32 -7.53 0.55 -4.22
CA ALA A 32 -7.64 1.47 -3.09
C ALA A 32 -8.68 0.98 -2.09
N LEU A 33 -8.39 1.14 -0.81
CA LEU A 33 -9.40 0.99 0.23
C LEU A 33 -10.48 2.07 0.00
N PRO A 34 -11.77 1.71 -0.13
CA PRO A 34 -12.82 2.69 -0.38
C PRO A 34 -12.84 3.79 0.69
N TYR A 35 -13.03 5.04 0.28
CA TYR A 35 -12.99 6.20 1.17
C TYR A 35 -13.86 6.07 2.44
N LYS A 36 -15.04 5.43 2.31
CA LYS A 36 -15.99 5.20 3.40
C LYS A 36 -15.51 4.24 4.49
N GLU A 37 -14.49 3.42 4.22
CA GLU A 37 -13.98 2.36 5.11
C GLU A 37 -13.03 2.91 6.19
N LYS A 38 -13.42 4.00 6.86
CA LYS A 38 -12.57 4.71 7.84
C LYS A 38 -12.14 3.83 9.01
N HIS A 39 -13.01 2.92 9.46
CA HIS A 39 -12.69 1.98 10.53
C HIS A 39 -11.64 0.94 10.12
N ARG A 40 -11.71 0.42 8.88
CA ARG A 40 -10.68 -0.49 8.35
C ARG A 40 -9.35 0.24 8.18
N LYS A 41 -9.36 1.49 7.71
CA LYS A 41 -8.17 2.36 7.67
C LYS A 41 -7.50 2.41 9.06
N LEU A 42 -8.26 2.77 10.10
CA LEU A 42 -7.73 2.91 11.45
C LEU A 42 -7.17 1.58 12.00
N LYS A 43 -7.85 0.46 11.75
CA LYS A 43 -7.34 -0.88 12.11
C LYS A 43 -6.00 -1.19 11.45
N LEU A 44 -5.84 -0.86 10.16
CA LEU A 44 -4.56 -1.07 9.45
C LEU A 44 -3.46 -0.16 10.00
N TRP A 45 -3.76 1.12 10.24
CA TRP A 45 -2.82 2.07 10.82
C TRP A 45 -2.30 1.59 12.18
N ASN A 46 -3.21 1.14 13.06
CA ASN A 46 -2.83 0.62 14.37
C ASN A 46 -2.06 -0.71 14.26
N LYS A 47 -2.54 -1.66 13.46
CA LYS A 47 -1.89 -2.98 13.27
C LYS A 47 -0.44 -2.82 12.82
N TYR A 48 -0.21 -1.89 11.89
CA TYR A 48 1.10 -1.68 11.31
C TYR A 48 1.91 -0.57 11.96
N ARG A 49 1.35 0.11 12.97
CA ARG A 49 1.97 1.22 13.71
C ARG A 49 2.42 2.35 12.78
N ILE A 50 1.53 2.73 11.85
CA ILE A 50 1.78 3.85 10.93
C ILE A 50 1.69 5.16 11.70
N SER A 51 2.81 5.88 11.80
CA SER A 51 2.89 7.21 12.42
C SER A 51 3.18 8.32 11.42
N ASN A 52 3.69 7.98 10.24
CA ASN A 52 4.18 8.94 9.24
C ASN A 52 3.68 8.55 7.84
N ILE A 53 3.50 9.53 6.96
CA ILE A 53 3.21 9.31 5.54
C ILE A 53 4.27 9.98 4.65
N PRO A 54 4.60 9.44 3.47
CA PRO A 54 4.14 8.13 2.96
C PRO A 54 4.71 6.96 3.78
N SER A 55 4.02 5.81 3.76
CA SER A 55 4.47 4.54 4.33
C SER A 55 4.13 3.40 3.37
N LEU A 56 5.05 2.46 3.19
CA LEU A 56 4.87 1.28 2.33
C LEU A 56 5.32 0.02 3.09
N ILE A 57 4.46 -0.99 3.13
CA ILE A 57 4.70 -2.25 3.83
C ILE A 57 4.45 -3.40 2.87
N PHE A 58 5.44 -4.29 2.75
CA PHE A 58 5.32 -5.54 2.01
C PHE A 58 4.71 -6.61 2.91
N LEU A 59 3.69 -7.28 2.38
CA LEU A 59 2.98 -8.36 3.04
C LEU A 59 3.02 -9.59 2.16
N ASP A 60 3.19 -10.76 2.78
CA ASP A 60 2.95 -12.02 2.10
C ASP A 60 1.43 -12.18 1.90
N ALA A 61 0.98 -12.27 0.66
CA ALA A 61 -0.44 -12.28 0.34
C ALA A 61 -1.18 -13.53 0.85
N THR A 62 -0.47 -14.65 1.01
CA THR A 62 -1.07 -15.94 1.41
C THR A 62 -1.26 -16.01 2.92
N THR A 63 -0.27 -15.55 3.68
CA THR A 63 -0.20 -15.67 5.14
C THR A 63 -0.58 -14.38 5.87
N GLY A 64 -0.54 -13.24 5.18
CA GLY A 64 -0.76 -11.91 5.77
C GLY A 64 0.36 -11.46 6.70
N LYS A 65 1.50 -12.15 6.71
CA LYS A 65 2.68 -11.79 7.50
C LYS A 65 3.38 -10.58 6.89
N VAL A 66 4.00 -9.77 7.75
CA VAL A 66 4.82 -8.64 7.31
C VAL A 66 6.15 -9.17 6.82
N VAL A 67 6.48 -8.88 5.56
CA VAL A 67 7.77 -9.21 4.94
C VAL A 67 8.76 -8.06 5.17
N CYS A 68 8.35 -6.83 4.90
CA CYS A 68 9.17 -5.64 5.14
C CYS A 68 8.30 -4.45 5.55
N ARG A 69 8.70 -3.74 6.61
CA ARG A 69 7.99 -2.55 7.13
C ARG A 69 8.40 -1.26 6.46
N ASN A 70 9.57 -1.21 5.85
CA ASN A 70 10.13 0.02 5.29
C ASN A 70 10.30 -0.11 3.78
N GLY A 71 9.19 -0.40 3.10
CA GLY A 71 9.20 -0.63 1.66
C GLY A 71 9.64 0.59 0.85
N LEU A 72 9.51 1.80 1.39
CA LEU A 72 10.00 3.01 0.74
C LEU A 72 11.53 3.03 0.57
N LEU A 73 12.28 2.49 1.54
CA LEU A 73 13.73 2.35 1.37
C LEU A 73 14.05 1.30 0.31
N VAL A 74 13.33 0.16 0.31
CA VAL A 74 13.52 -0.91 -0.67
C VAL A 74 13.35 -0.39 -2.09
N ILE A 75 12.23 0.29 -2.39
CA ILE A 75 11.99 0.81 -3.75
C ILE A 75 12.96 1.93 -4.14
N ARG A 76 13.50 2.66 -3.16
CA ARG A 76 14.47 3.73 -3.41
C ARG A 76 15.86 3.15 -3.71
N ASP A 77 16.24 2.11 -2.98
CA ASP A 77 17.57 1.51 -3.06
C ASP A 77 17.65 0.46 -4.20
N ASP A 78 16.51 -0.12 -4.61
CA ASP A 78 16.36 -1.04 -5.75
C ASP A 78 15.19 -0.63 -6.65
N PRO A 79 15.36 0.43 -7.47
CA PRO A 79 14.28 0.95 -8.33
C PRO A 79 13.89 0.00 -9.47
N GLU A 80 14.79 -0.90 -9.87
CA GLU A 80 14.55 -1.90 -10.91
C GLU A 80 13.93 -3.20 -10.36
N GLY A 81 13.89 -3.35 -9.02
CA GLY A 81 13.30 -4.50 -8.35
C GLY A 81 14.05 -5.81 -8.59
N LEU A 82 15.38 -5.76 -8.71
CA LEU A 82 16.22 -6.94 -8.96
C LEU A 82 16.24 -7.89 -7.75
N GLU A 83 16.13 -7.34 -6.54
CA GLU A 83 16.11 -8.06 -5.27
C GLU A 83 14.76 -7.88 -4.56
N PHE A 84 13.68 -7.75 -5.35
CA PHE A 84 12.33 -7.52 -4.83
C PHE A 84 11.91 -8.65 -3.86
N PRO A 85 11.39 -8.30 -2.66
CA PRO A 85 11.04 -9.26 -1.61
C PRO A 85 9.86 -10.19 -1.92
#